data_AF-A0A2D0H9B4-F1
#
_entry.id   AF-A0A2D0H9B4-F1
#
_cell.length_a   1.000
_cell.length_b   1.000
_cell.length_c   1.000
_cell.angle_alpha   90.00
_cell.angle_beta   90.00
_cell.angle_gamma   90.00
#
_symmetry.space_group_name_H-M   'P 1'
#
loop_
_entity.id
_entity.type
_entity.pdbx_description
1 polymer ?
#
loop_
_entity_poly.entity_id
_entity_poly.type
_entity_poly.pdbx_seq_one_letter_code
_entity_poly.pdbx_strand_id
1 'polypeptide(L)'
;KKFAKAEVINYEEVNAGEALKEMTGGRGPDACIDAVGLEAHGVGLEDFYDQTNQKLKLETDRPHVLREMMVACRKGGTLSIMGVYGGFVDKIPLGAAFNKGLTFRMGQMHGQKYMHSLLQMILDGKLDPSFVVTHQLPLEQAPHAYHIFQQKKTTVSKLFLNPK
;
A
#
# COMPACT_ATOMS: atom_id res chain seq x y z
N LYS A 1 12.63 -6.46 -11.77
CA LYS A 1 13.56 -6.99 -10.76
C LYS A 1 12.74 -7.79 -9.75
N LYS A 2 13.02 -9.09 -9.51
CA LYS A 2 12.35 -9.84 -8.44
C LYS A 2 13.00 -9.46 -7.12
N PHE A 3 12.27 -8.77 -6.24
CA PHE A 3 12.73 -8.38 -4.91
C PHE A 3 12.04 -9.21 -3.84
N ALA A 4 12.74 -9.55 -2.76
CA ALA A 4 12.19 -10.21 -1.58
C ALA A 4 11.38 -11.49 -1.83
N LYS A 5 11.65 -12.22 -2.93
CA LYS A 5 10.85 -13.39 -3.38
C LYS A 5 9.35 -13.05 -3.51
N ALA A 6 9.03 -11.80 -3.85
CA ALA A 6 7.66 -11.36 -4.07
C ALA A 6 7.18 -11.80 -5.46
N GLU A 7 5.94 -12.28 -5.51
CA GLU A 7 5.18 -12.44 -6.74
C GLU A 7 4.29 -11.21 -6.92
N VAL A 8 4.19 -10.72 -8.15
CA VAL A 8 3.46 -9.49 -8.49
C VAL A 8 2.17 -9.88 -9.19
N ILE A 9 1.05 -9.34 -8.69
CA ILE A 9 -0.25 -9.46 -9.34
C ILE A 9 -0.62 -8.08 -9.87
N ASN A 10 -0.81 -7.97 -11.20
CA ASN A 10 -1.36 -6.77 -11.80
C ASN A 10 -2.89 -6.84 -11.77
N TYR A 11 -3.52 -6.02 -10.93
CA TYR A 11 -4.98 -5.99 -10.80
C TYR A 11 -5.70 -5.45 -12.05
N GLU A 12 -4.98 -4.83 -12.99
CA GLU A 12 -5.52 -4.38 -14.27
C GLU A 12 -5.65 -5.53 -15.29
N GLU A 13 -4.89 -6.61 -15.10
CA GLU A 13 -4.86 -7.77 -16.00
C GLU A 13 -5.65 -8.96 -15.45
N VAL A 14 -5.68 -9.13 -14.13
CA VAL A 14 -6.35 -10.26 -13.48
C VAL A 14 -7.11 -9.82 -12.23
N ASN A 15 -8.11 -10.61 -11.83
CA ASN A 15 -8.77 -10.40 -10.55
C ASN A 15 -7.81 -10.78 -9.41
N ALA A 16 -7.33 -9.78 -8.67
CA ALA A 16 -6.34 -9.99 -7.62
C ALA A 16 -6.87 -10.90 -6.48
N GLY A 17 -8.14 -10.80 -6.12
CA GLY A 17 -8.76 -11.64 -5.09
C GLY A 17 -8.82 -13.11 -5.48
N GLU A 18 -9.14 -13.42 -6.75
CA GLU A 18 -9.13 -14.78 -7.28
C GLU A 18 -7.71 -15.34 -7.38
N ALA A 19 -6.76 -14.55 -7.92
CA ALA A 19 -5.36 -14.93 -7.98
C ALA A 19 -4.81 -15.28 -6.59
N LEU A 20 -5.09 -14.44 -5.58
CA LEU A 20 -4.68 -14.71 -4.20
C LEU A 20 -5.30 -15.98 -3.63
N LYS A 21 -6.57 -16.28 -3.93
CA LYS A 21 -7.20 -17.54 -3.52
C LYS A 21 -6.51 -18.73 -4.17
N GLU A 22 -6.28 -18.69 -5.48
CA GLU A 22 -5.62 -19.79 -6.20
C GLU A 22 -4.22 -20.05 -5.65
N MET A 23 -3.42 -18.99 -5.50
CA MET A 23 -2.05 -19.05 -4.95
C MET A 23 -1.99 -19.57 -3.50
N THR A 24 -3.09 -19.52 -2.77
CA THR A 24 -3.17 -19.93 -1.35
C THR A 24 -4.06 -21.15 -1.12
N GLY A 25 -4.37 -21.93 -2.17
CA GLY A 25 -5.19 -23.15 -2.05
C GLY A 25 -6.63 -22.87 -1.60
N GLY A 26 -7.19 -21.73 -1.98
CA GLY A 26 -8.54 -21.28 -1.67
C GLY A 26 -8.71 -20.61 -0.31
N ARG A 27 -7.66 -20.54 0.50
CA ARG A 27 -7.74 -20.06 1.90
C ARG A 27 -7.64 -18.54 2.04
N GLY A 28 -6.86 -17.90 1.18
CA GLY A 28 -6.46 -16.50 1.29
C GLY A 28 -5.19 -16.30 2.11
N PRO A 29 -4.53 -15.13 2.01
CA PRO A 29 -3.30 -14.84 2.76
C PRO A 29 -3.50 -14.80 4.28
N ASP A 30 -2.48 -15.22 5.03
CA ASP A 30 -2.46 -15.15 6.51
C ASP A 30 -2.54 -13.71 7.04
N ALA A 31 -1.87 -12.79 6.34
CA ALA A 31 -1.86 -11.39 6.64
C ALA A 31 -1.93 -10.58 5.35
N CYS A 32 -2.64 -9.45 5.39
CA CYS A 32 -2.68 -8.47 4.33
C CYS A 32 -2.20 -7.13 4.87
N ILE A 33 -1.40 -6.41 4.08
CA ILE A 33 -0.86 -5.11 4.45
C ILE A 33 -1.35 -4.08 3.44
N ASP A 34 -2.06 -3.05 3.92
CA ASP A 34 -2.31 -1.85 3.12
C ASP A 34 -1.13 -0.88 3.27
N ALA A 35 -0.44 -0.67 2.16
CA ALA A 35 0.66 0.28 1.99
C ALA A 35 0.32 1.36 0.94
N VAL A 36 -0.97 1.62 0.71
CA VAL A 36 -1.47 2.57 -0.28
C VAL A 36 -2.15 3.76 0.39
N GLY A 37 -3.20 3.54 1.20
CA GLY A 37 -3.97 4.62 1.83
C GLY A 37 -4.83 5.42 0.84
N LEU A 38 -4.92 6.74 1.03
CA LEU A 38 -5.79 7.68 0.29
C LEU A 38 -5.71 7.62 -1.25
N GLU A 39 -4.60 7.15 -1.84
CA GLU A 39 -4.39 7.15 -3.30
C GLU A 39 -4.70 5.81 -3.99
N ALA A 40 -5.58 4.97 -3.43
CA ALA A 40 -5.94 3.71 -4.08
C ALA A 40 -6.73 3.92 -5.40
N HIS A 41 -6.16 3.45 -6.51
CA HIS A 41 -6.85 3.30 -7.80
C HIS A 41 -7.54 1.92 -7.88
N GLY A 42 -8.74 1.84 -8.45
CA GLY A 42 -9.50 0.59 -8.65
C GLY A 42 -10.14 0.56 -10.04
N VAL A 43 -10.37 -0.63 -10.61
CA VAL A 43 -10.82 -0.83 -12.00
C VAL A 43 -12.24 -1.40 -12.01
N GLY A 44 -13.14 -0.77 -12.76
CA GLY A 44 -14.47 -1.29 -13.11
C GLY A 44 -15.64 -0.41 -12.68
N LEU A 45 -16.51 -0.05 -13.64
CA LEU A 45 -17.84 0.62 -13.59
C LEU A 45 -18.08 1.81 -12.65
N GLU A 46 -17.25 2.06 -11.64
CA GLU A 46 -17.24 3.24 -10.77
C GLU A 46 -16.49 4.42 -11.43
N ASP A 47 -15.64 4.18 -12.45
CA ASP A 47 -14.97 5.23 -13.25
C ASP A 47 -15.94 6.07 -14.09
N PHE A 48 -17.15 5.58 -14.36
CA PHE A 48 -18.16 6.33 -15.13
C PHE A 48 -19.00 7.28 -14.27
N TYR A 49 -18.84 7.25 -12.93
CA TYR A 49 -19.49 8.19 -12.02
C TYR A 49 -18.67 9.47 -11.78
N ASP A 50 -17.51 9.61 -12.42
CA ASP A 50 -16.46 10.57 -12.04
C ASP A 50 -16.57 11.98 -12.68
N GLN A 51 -17.73 12.37 -13.23
CA GLN A 51 -17.95 13.75 -13.71
C GLN A 51 -19.06 14.53 -13.00
N THR A 52 -19.95 13.87 -12.24
CA THR A 52 -21.06 14.55 -11.55
C THR A 52 -20.80 14.86 -10.08
N ASN A 53 -19.87 14.15 -9.43
CA ASN A 53 -19.62 14.32 -7.98
C ASN A 53 -18.48 15.28 -7.62
N GLN A 54 -17.80 15.93 -8.57
CA GLN A 54 -16.84 17.00 -8.22
C GLN A 54 -17.48 18.19 -7.49
N LYS A 55 -18.82 18.32 -7.49
CA LYS A 55 -19.55 19.34 -6.72
C LYS A 55 -20.03 18.87 -5.34
N LEU A 56 -19.91 17.58 -5.02
CA LEU A 56 -20.30 17.02 -3.73
C LEU A 56 -19.08 16.33 -3.13
N LYS A 57 -18.37 17.03 -2.24
CA LYS A 57 -17.25 16.51 -1.42
C LYS A 57 -17.71 15.37 -0.49
N LEU A 58 -18.18 14.25 -1.05
CA LEU A 58 -18.83 13.16 -0.32
C LEU A 58 -18.00 11.87 -0.29
N GLU A 59 -16.91 11.75 -1.05
CA GLU A 59 -16.02 10.58 -0.97
C GLU A 59 -14.62 11.06 -0.55
N THR A 60 -14.39 11.11 0.76
CA THR A 60 -13.13 11.64 1.33
C THR A 60 -11.98 10.65 1.17
N ASP A 61 -12.25 9.34 1.18
CA ASP A 61 -11.24 8.29 1.08
C ASP A 61 -11.71 7.22 0.07
N ARG A 62 -10.81 6.66 -0.77
CA ARG A 62 -11.11 5.54 -1.69
C ARG A 62 -10.63 4.21 -1.07
N PRO A 63 -11.42 3.49 -0.25
CA PRO A 63 -10.94 2.33 0.50
C PRO A 63 -10.93 1.03 -0.30
N HIS A 64 -10.64 1.08 -1.60
CA HIS A 64 -10.61 -0.10 -2.47
C HIS A 64 -9.71 -1.20 -1.89
N VAL A 65 -8.49 -0.83 -1.47
CA VAL A 65 -7.52 -1.76 -0.86
C VAL A 65 -8.04 -2.36 0.45
N LEU A 66 -8.74 -1.58 1.28
CA LEU A 66 -9.33 -2.09 2.53
C LEU A 66 -10.43 -3.13 2.25
N ARG A 67 -11.28 -2.88 1.25
CA ARG A 67 -12.32 -3.84 0.85
C ARG A 67 -11.68 -5.13 0.33
N GLU A 68 -10.74 -5.01 -0.60
CA GLU A 68 -10.00 -6.13 -1.18
C GLU A 68 -9.29 -6.96 -0.10
N MET A 69 -8.53 -6.33 0.81
CA MET A 69 -7.80 -7.06 1.83
C MET A 69 -8.73 -7.79 2.82
N MET A 70 -9.90 -7.22 3.16
CA MET A 70 -10.89 -7.87 4.03
C MET A 70 -11.51 -9.10 3.36
N VAL A 71 -11.72 -9.05 2.04
CA VAL A 71 -12.28 -10.17 1.26
C VAL A 71 -11.21 -11.21 0.92
N ALA A 72 -9.97 -10.81 0.69
CA ALA A 72 -8.86 -11.70 0.36
C ALA A 72 -8.28 -12.43 1.57
N CYS A 73 -8.15 -11.75 2.72
CA CYS A 73 -7.53 -12.34 3.91
C CYS A 73 -8.31 -13.55 4.42
N ARG A 74 -7.59 -14.57 4.88
CA ARG A 74 -8.20 -15.78 5.43
C ARG A 74 -8.99 -15.51 6.71
N LYS A 75 -9.83 -16.47 7.10
CA LYS A 75 -10.43 -16.50 8.44
C LYS A 75 -9.34 -16.52 9.52
N GLY A 76 -9.49 -15.71 10.56
CA GLY A 76 -8.54 -15.52 11.66
C GLY A 76 -7.23 -14.84 11.24
N GLY A 77 -7.22 -14.13 10.10
CA GLY A 77 -6.05 -13.44 9.57
C GLY A 77 -5.87 -12.02 10.15
N THR A 78 -4.76 -11.37 9.79
CA THR A 78 -4.42 -10.01 10.24
C THR A 78 -4.42 -9.02 9.09
N LEU A 79 -5.08 -7.89 9.28
CA LEU A 79 -5.03 -6.72 8.40
C LEU A 79 -4.15 -5.65 9.06
N SER A 80 -3.05 -5.29 8.40
CA SER A 80 -2.15 -4.22 8.83
C SER A 80 -2.32 -3.00 7.92
N ILE A 81 -2.79 -1.88 8.47
CA ILE A 81 -3.10 -0.66 7.73
C ILE A 81 -2.02 0.38 8.06
N MET A 82 -1.08 0.53 7.13
CA MET A 82 -0.01 1.54 7.20
C MET A 82 -0.29 2.72 6.25
N GLY A 83 -1.12 2.50 5.24
CA GLY A 83 -1.68 3.55 4.39
C GLY A 83 -2.36 4.63 5.25
N VAL A 84 -2.16 5.89 4.87
CA VAL A 84 -2.79 7.01 5.56
C VAL A 84 -4.26 7.07 5.16
N TYR A 85 -5.15 7.25 6.14
CA TYR A 85 -6.57 7.59 5.98
C TYR A 85 -6.85 8.81 6.85
N GLY A 86 -7.45 9.85 6.27
CA GLY A 86 -7.54 11.18 6.88
C GLY A 86 -8.89 11.49 7.51
N GLY A 87 -9.93 10.70 7.19
CA GLY A 87 -11.30 10.99 7.60
C GLY A 87 -12.16 9.75 7.72
N PHE A 88 -13.44 9.92 7.40
CA PHE A 88 -14.41 8.83 7.40
C PHE A 88 -14.23 7.97 6.16
N VAL A 89 -14.35 6.65 6.37
CA VAL A 89 -14.23 5.64 5.32
C VAL A 89 -15.56 4.91 5.18
N ASP A 90 -16.15 4.96 3.99
CA ASP A 90 -17.47 4.39 3.70
C ASP A 90 -17.41 3.01 3.03
N LYS A 91 -18.55 2.29 3.06
CA LYS A 91 -18.76 0.99 2.38
C LYS A 91 -17.73 -0.10 2.76
N ILE A 92 -17.22 -0.06 3.99
CA ILE A 92 -16.32 -1.09 4.52
C ILE A 92 -17.11 -2.38 4.82
N PRO A 93 -16.68 -3.57 4.34
CA PRO A 93 -17.39 -4.83 4.51
C PRO A 93 -17.21 -5.41 5.93
N LEU A 94 -17.63 -4.66 6.95
CA LEU A 94 -17.41 -5.00 8.35
C LEU A 94 -18.02 -6.36 8.73
N GLY A 95 -19.17 -6.72 8.17
CA GLY A 95 -19.77 -8.05 8.37
C GLY A 95 -18.88 -9.18 7.86
N ALA A 96 -18.16 -9.00 6.75
CA ALA A 96 -17.21 -10.00 6.26
C ALA A 96 -16.01 -10.13 7.21
N ALA A 97 -15.48 -9.01 7.70
CA ALA A 97 -14.38 -9.03 8.67
C ALA A 97 -14.78 -9.68 9.99
N PHE A 98 -15.99 -9.39 10.48
CA PHE A 98 -16.54 -10.00 11.69
C PHE A 98 -16.68 -11.53 11.53
N ASN A 99 -17.34 -11.99 10.46
CA ASN A 99 -17.52 -13.42 10.19
C ASN A 99 -16.21 -14.18 9.96
N LYS A 100 -15.18 -13.47 9.48
CA LYS A 100 -13.84 -14.03 9.35
C LYS A 100 -13.01 -13.94 10.62
N GLY A 101 -13.43 -13.21 11.65
CA GLY A 101 -12.63 -13.00 12.87
C GLY A 101 -11.29 -12.31 12.58
N LEU A 102 -11.30 -11.26 11.75
CA LEU A 102 -10.07 -10.56 11.36
C LEU A 102 -9.53 -9.68 12.49
N THR A 103 -8.21 -9.66 12.65
CA THR A 103 -7.50 -8.72 13.53
C THR A 103 -7.05 -7.51 12.75
N PHE A 104 -7.44 -6.31 13.19
CA PHE A 104 -6.99 -5.05 12.59
C PHE A 104 -5.83 -4.45 13.39
N ARG A 105 -4.77 -4.04 12.70
CA ARG A 105 -3.64 -3.29 13.25
C ARG A 105 -3.45 -2.07 12.36
N MET A 106 -3.47 -0.87 12.93
CA MET A 106 -3.40 0.37 12.16
C MET A 106 -2.66 1.45 12.93
N GLY A 107 -2.13 2.42 12.21
CA GLY A 107 -1.51 3.61 12.79
C GLY A 107 -0.26 4.07 12.06
N GLN A 108 0.27 5.20 12.52
CA GLN A 108 1.55 5.70 12.04
C GLN A 108 2.70 4.79 12.49
N MET A 109 3.76 4.75 11.68
CA MET A 109 4.93 3.93 11.96
C MET A 109 5.59 4.36 13.29
N HIS A 110 5.80 3.40 14.21
CA HIS A 110 6.47 3.64 15.49
C HIS A 110 7.99 3.75 15.31
N GLY A 111 8.47 4.85 14.74
CA GLY A 111 9.87 5.05 14.38
C GLY A 111 10.83 4.74 15.53
N GLN A 112 10.66 5.41 16.67
CA GLN A 112 11.54 5.24 17.83
C GLN A 112 11.59 3.80 18.36
N LYS A 113 10.48 3.06 18.26
CA LYS A 113 10.42 1.65 18.70
C LYS A 113 11.26 0.72 17.82
N TYR A 114 11.27 0.96 16.50
CA TYR A 114 11.90 0.05 15.53
C TYR A 114 13.26 0.53 15.01
N MET A 115 13.58 1.81 15.19
CA MET A 115 14.80 2.42 14.64
C MET A 115 16.07 1.69 15.08
N HIS A 116 16.21 1.38 16.38
CA HIS A 116 17.41 0.73 16.90
C HIS A 116 17.62 -0.68 16.34
N SER A 117 16.56 -1.49 16.26
CA SER A 117 16.66 -2.86 15.75
C SER A 117 16.91 -2.88 14.23
N LEU A 118 16.25 -2.00 13.47
CA LEU A 118 16.46 -1.88 12.03
C LEU A 118 17.88 -1.39 11.72
N LEU A 119 18.40 -0.41 12.47
CA LEU A 119 19.77 0.05 12.32
C LEU A 119 20.76 -1.08 12.62
N GLN A 120 20.54 -1.85 13.68
CA GLN A 120 21.42 -2.98 14.00
C GLN A 120 21.41 -4.04 12.89
N MET A 121 20.26 -4.33 12.28
CA MET A 121 20.19 -5.25 11.13
C MET A 121 21.00 -4.75 9.93
N ILE A 122 21.06 -3.44 9.71
CA ILE A 122 21.89 -2.83 8.66
C ILE A 122 23.37 -2.97 8.99
N LEU A 123 23.76 -2.62 10.22
CA LEU A 123 25.16 -2.72 10.69
C LEU A 123 25.66 -4.17 10.68
N ASP A 124 24.80 -5.13 11.00
CA ASP A 124 25.09 -6.57 10.95
C ASP A 124 25.12 -7.13 9.51
N GLY A 125 24.82 -6.33 8.49
CA GLY A 125 24.73 -6.77 7.09
C GLY A 125 23.54 -7.68 6.78
N LYS A 126 22.55 -7.78 7.69
CA LYS A 126 21.33 -8.57 7.51
C LYS A 126 20.30 -7.90 6.59
N LEU A 127 20.38 -6.58 6.45
CA LEU A 127 19.50 -5.77 5.64
C LEU A 127 20.29 -4.68 4.90
N ASP A 128 20.18 -4.64 3.58
CA ASP A 128 20.65 -3.52 2.77
C ASP A 128 19.44 -2.83 2.13
N PRO A 129 19.03 -1.62 2.59
CA PRO A 129 17.90 -0.89 2.02
C PRO A 129 18.29 -0.02 0.81
N SER A 130 19.57 0.01 0.42
CA SER A 130 20.07 0.92 -0.63
C SER A 130 19.36 0.72 -1.97
N PHE A 131 18.92 -0.51 -2.27
CA PHE A 131 18.22 -0.84 -3.51
C PHE A 131 16.91 -0.06 -3.73
N VAL A 132 16.31 0.49 -2.67
CA VAL A 132 15.06 1.25 -2.76
C VAL A 132 15.31 2.62 -3.40
N VAL A 133 16.50 3.20 -3.17
CA VAL A 133 16.91 4.51 -3.68
C VAL A 133 17.26 4.39 -5.16
N THR A 134 16.45 5.01 -6.03
CA THR A 134 16.72 5.01 -7.48
C THR A 134 17.45 6.25 -7.95
N HIS A 135 17.34 7.37 -7.23
CA HIS A 135 17.96 8.64 -7.62
C HIS A 135 18.59 9.32 -6.40
N GLN A 136 19.77 9.91 -6.60
CA GLN A 136 20.40 10.81 -5.65
C GLN A 136 20.62 12.15 -6.34
N LEU A 137 20.11 13.24 -5.75
CA LEU A 137 20.13 14.58 -6.33
C LEU A 137 20.61 15.58 -5.25
N PRO A 138 21.22 16.70 -5.64
CA PRO A 138 21.51 17.78 -4.70
C PRO A 138 20.21 18.45 -4.23
N LEU A 139 20.22 19.06 -3.05
CA LEU A 139 19.03 19.65 -2.42
C LEU A 139 18.37 20.74 -3.29
N GLU A 140 19.15 21.49 -4.07
CA GLU A 140 18.68 22.54 -4.99
C GLU A 140 17.75 21.98 -6.07
N GLN A 141 17.85 20.67 -6.36
CA GLN A 141 16.99 19.99 -7.31
C GLN A 141 15.73 19.39 -6.68
N ALA A 142 15.40 19.73 -5.42
CA ALA A 142 14.17 19.28 -4.79
C ALA A 142 12.92 19.51 -5.66
N PRO A 143 12.70 20.69 -6.29
CA PRO A 143 11.53 20.88 -7.15
C PRO A 143 11.47 19.90 -8.33
N HIS A 144 12.61 19.62 -8.94
CA HIS A 144 12.71 18.63 -10.01
C HIS A 144 12.42 17.22 -9.49
N ALA A 145 12.96 16.87 -8.32
CA ALA A 145 12.73 15.59 -7.66
C ALA A 145 11.24 15.32 -7.40
N TYR A 146 10.51 16.32 -6.90
CA TYR A 146 9.06 16.23 -6.73
C TYR A 146 8.33 16.08 -8.07
N HIS A 147 8.74 16.82 -9.09
CA HIS A 147 8.13 16.74 -10.43
C HIS A 147 8.25 15.33 -11.04
N ILE A 148 9.45 14.74 -11.02
CA ILE A 148 9.66 13.40 -11.59
C ILE A 148 9.02 12.29 -10.75
N PHE A 149 8.90 12.48 -9.43
CA PHE A 149 8.16 11.55 -8.56
C PHE A 149 6.64 11.59 -8.86
N GLN A 150 6.08 12.78 -9.06
CA GLN A 150 4.67 12.95 -9.40
C GLN A 150 4.28 12.32 -10.75
N GLN A 151 5.21 12.24 -11.71
CA GLN A 151 4.97 11.59 -13.00
C GLN A 151 4.72 10.07 -12.89
N LYS A 152 4.87 9.46 -11.69
CA LYS A 152 4.59 8.04 -11.39
C LYS A 152 5.22 7.06 -12.40
N LYS A 153 6.36 7.42 -12.99
CA LYS A 153 7.10 6.53 -13.90
C LYS A 153 7.66 5.36 -13.12
N THR A 154 7.53 4.15 -13.65
CA THR A 154 7.97 2.88 -13.02
C THR A 154 9.46 2.83 -12.66
N THR A 155 10.27 3.74 -13.22
CA THR A 155 11.71 3.86 -12.93
C THR A 155 12.03 4.69 -11.69
N VAL A 156 11.07 5.40 -11.12
CA VAL A 156 11.28 6.32 -9.99
C VAL A 156 10.55 5.81 -8.75
N SER A 157 11.28 5.25 -7.77
CA SER A 157 10.73 4.72 -6.51
C SER A 157 11.09 5.57 -5.28
N LYS A 158 12.35 5.95 -5.12
CA LYS A 158 12.82 6.75 -3.97
C LYS A 158 13.94 7.67 -4.40
N LEU A 159 13.78 8.95 -4.11
CA LEU A 159 14.78 9.99 -4.33
C LEU A 159 15.41 10.37 -3.01
N PHE A 160 16.73 10.47 -3.00
CA PHE A 160 17.51 10.95 -1.86
C PHE A 160 18.10 12.32 -2.23
N LEU A 161 17.89 13.31 -1.36
CA LEU A 161 18.42 14.66 -1.53
C LEU A 161 19.66 14.83 -0.66
N ASN A 162 20.79 15.13 -1.27
CA ASN A 162 22.02 15.45 -0.57
C ASN A 162 22.11 16.97 -0.33
N PRO A 163 22.14 17.44 0.92
CA PRO A 163 22.26 18.87 1.24
C PRO A 163 23.69 19.43 1.12
N LYS A 164 24.67 18.60 0.74
CA LYS A 164 26.07 18.99 0.55
C LYS A 164 26.41 19.21 -0.92
#